data_AF-A0A383BK54-F1
#
_entry.id   AF-A0A383BK54-F1
#
_cell.length_a   1.000
_cell.length_b   1.000
_cell.length_c   1.000
_cell.angle_alpha   90.00
_cell.angle_beta   90.00
_cell.angle_gamma   90.00
#
_symmetry.space_group_name_H-M   'P 1'
#
loop_
_entity.id
_entity.type
_entity.pdbx_description
1 polymer ?
#
loop_
_entity_poly.entity_id
_entity_poly.type
_entity_poly.pdbx_seq_one_letter_code
_entity_poly.pdbx_strand_id
1 'polypeptide(L)' 'MADPKPRRKLAAILAADVVNFSAMMGDNEDRTLKNLKACRALTDESITSNHGRIFGTAGDSIIA' A
#
# COMPACT_ATOMS: atom_id res chain seq x y z
N MET A 1 -32.76 -23.71 1.91
CA MET A 1 -31.29 -23.58 1.92
C MET A 1 -30.96 -22.21 2.52
N ALA A 2 -30.10 -22.14 3.53
CA ALA A 2 -29.76 -20.87 4.17
C ALA A 2 -28.81 -20.08 3.25
N ASP A 3 -29.25 -18.90 2.82
CA ASP A 3 -28.46 -17.95 2.02
C ASP A 3 -27.30 -17.43 2.91
N PRO A 4 -26.02 -17.53 2.50
CA PRO A 4 -24.91 -17.13 3.35
C PRO A 4 -24.96 -15.61 3.57
N LYS A 5 -25.49 -15.21 4.72
CA LYS A 5 -25.50 -13.80 5.13
C LYS A 5 -24.07 -13.26 5.20
N PRO A 6 -23.79 -12.08 4.63
CA PRO A 6 -22.44 -11.50 4.65
C PRO A 6 -21.96 -11.27 6.09
N ARG A 7 -20.77 -11.80 6.42
CA ARG A 7 -20.11 -11.55 7.71
C ARG A 7 -19.60 -10.11 7.74
N ARG A 8 -20.16 -9.31 8.64
CA ARG A 8 -19.73 -7.94 8.91
C ARG A 8 -18.59 -7.94 9.93
N LYS A 9 -17.54 -7.17 9.69
CA LYS A 9 -16.42 -6.97 10.61
C LYS A 9 -15.98 -5.50 10.53
N LEU A 10 -15.63 -4.89 11.66
CA LEU A 10 -14.94 -3.60 11.67
C LEU A 10 -13.48 -3.81 11.25
N ALA A 11 -13.00 -2.99 10.33
CA ALA A 11 -11.64 -3.00 9.85
C ALA A 11 -11.14 -1.56 9.70
N ALA A 12 -9.85 -1.35 9.99
CA ALA A 12 -9.15 -0.14 9.57
C ALA A 12 -8.61 -0.39 8.15
N ILE A 13 -8.69 0.62 7.29
CA ILE A 13 -8.14 0.59 5.93
C ILE A 13 -7.11 1.72 5.86
N LEU A 14 -5.87 1.37 5.55
CA LEU A 14 -4.79 2.29 5.25
C LEU A 14 -4.70 2.46 3.73
N ALA A 15 -4.83 3.68 3.25
CA ALA A 15 -4.50 4.06 1.88
C ALA A 15 -3.35 5.06 1.92
N ALA A 16 -2.24 4.73 1.26
CA ALA A 16 -1.03 5.56 1.22
C ALA A 16 -0.54 5.72 -0.22
N ASP A 17 0.02 6.88 -0.55
CA ASP A 17 0.48 7.23 -1.89
C ASP A 17 1.71 8.13 -1.85
N VAL A 18 2.52 8.14 -2.91
CA VAL A 18 3.74 8.95 -2.98
C VAL A 18 3.45 10.33 -3.56
N VAL A 19 3.65 11.35 -2.72
CA VAL A 19 3.46 12.74 -3.15
C VAL A 19 4.41 13.08 -4.31
N ASN A 20 3.87 13.68 -5.37
CA ASN A 20 4.61 14.11 -6.56
C ASN A 20 5.36 13.00 -7.31
N PHE A 21 4.93 11.74 -7.20
CA PHE A 21 5.59 10.61 -7.86
C PHE A 21 5.86 10.83 -9.35
N SER A 22 4.86 11.28 -10.11
CA SER A 22 5.00 11.52 -11.55
C SER A 22 6.09 12.54 -11.89
N ALA A 23 6.25 13.60 -11.08
CA ALA A 23 7.29 14.60 -11.30
C ALA A 23 8.68 14.03 -10.98
N MET A 24 8.80 13.27 -9.89
CA MET A 24 10.06 12.60 -9.52
C MET A 24 10.48 11.56 -10.56
N MET A 25 9.53 10.81 -11.12
CA MET A 25 9.79 9.87 -12.22
C MET A 25 10.30 10.58 -13.48
N GLY A 26 9.77 11.76 -13.79
CA GLY A 26 10.24 12.57 -14.93
C GLY A 26 11.63 13.18 -14.73
N ASP A 27 12.00 13.53 -13.49
CA ASP A 27 13.31 14.09 -13.16
C ASP A 27 14.40 13.01 -13.07
N ASN A 28 14.14 11.92 -12.35
CA ASN A 28 15.07 10.80 -12.22
C ASN A 28 14.34 9.49 -11.90
N GLU A 29 14.10 8.70 -12.93
CA GLU A 29 13.41 7.41 -12.85
C GLU A 29 14.11 6.41 -11.90
N ASP A 30 15.41 6.15 -12.12
CA ASP A 30 16.16 5.14 -11.35
C ASP A 30 16.18 5.44 -9.85
N ARG A 31 16.42 6.71 -9.50
CA ARG A 31 16.44 7.15 -8.11
C ARG A 31 15.05 7.04 -7.49
N THR A 32 14.01 7.46 -8.21
CA THR A 32 12.63 7.40 -7.74
C THR A 32 12.19 5.97 -7.49
N LEU A 33 12.48 5.06 -8.42
CA LEU A 33 12.17 3.64 -8.27
C LEU A 33 12.92 3.00 -7.10
N LYS A 34 14.21 3.33 -6.92
CA LYS A 34 15.01 2.83 -5.78
C LYS A 34 14.43 3.30 -4.45
N ASN A 35 14.07 4.58 -4.36
CA ASN A 35 13.47 5.14 -3.15
C ASN A 35 12.09 4.55 -2.87
N LEU A 36 11.24 4.40 -3.91
CA LEU A 36 9.93 3.77 -3.78
C LEU A 36 10.05 2.36 -3.19
N LYS A 37 10.97 1.53 -3.70
CA LYS A 37 11.22 0.18 -3.18
C LYS A 37 11.68 0.18 -1.71
N ALA A 38 12.53 1.13 -1.32
CA ALA A 38 12.98 1.25 0.06
C ALA A 38 11.83 1.67 1.00
N CYS A 39 11.06 2.69 0.63
CA CYS A 39 9.88 3.12 1.39
C CYS A 39 8.84 1.99 1.49
N ARG A 40 8.67 1.23 0.41
CA ARG A 40 7.77 0.08 0.36
C ARG A 40 8.17 -0.98 1.38
N ALA A 41 9.44 -1.36 1.44
CA ALA A 41 9.93 -2.35 2.41
C ALA A 41 9.64 -1.93 3.86
N LEU A 42 9.90 -0.66 4.20
CA LEU A 42 9.63 -0.11 5.53
C LEU A 42 8.13 -0.10 5.86
N THR A 43 7.29 0.22 4.87
CA THR A 43 5.84 0.27 5.04
C THR A 43 5.25 -1.12 5.20
N ASP A 44 5.69 -2.08 4.38
CA ASP A 44 5.23 -3.47 4.42
C ASP A 44 5.63 -4.16 5.73
N GLU A 45 6.85 -3.89 6.23
CA GLU A 45 7.30 -4.32 7.56
C GLU A 45 6.43 -3.72 8.67
N SER A 46 6.13 -2.42 8.59
CA SER A 46 5.27 -1.73 9.57
C SER A 46 3.85 -2.29 9.58
N ILE A 47 3.26 -2.54 8.41
CA ILE A 47 1.93 -3.14 8.28
C ILE A 47 1.91 -4.53 8.94
N THR A 48 2.92 -5.35 8.64
CA THR A 48 3.04 -6.71 9.18
C THR A 48 3.21 -6.69 10.70
N SER A 49 4.07 -5.79 11.21
CA SER A 49 4.28 -5.60 12.65
C SER A 49 3.04 -5.12 13.40
N ASN A 50 2.12 -4.43 12.73
CA ASN A 50 0.84 -4.00 13.30
C ASN A 50 -0.29 -5.02 13.07
N HIS A 51 0.05 -6.26 12.68
CA HIS A 51 -0.92 -7.32 12.36
C HIS A 51 -1.91 -6.95 11.24
N GLY A 52 -1.52 -6.01 10.36
CA GLY A 52 -2.24 -5.67 9.15
C GLY A 52 -1.92 -6.62 7.99
N ARG A 53 -2.54 -6.38 6.84
CA ARG A 53 -2.25 -7.12 5.60
C ARG A 53 -2.37 -6.20 4.40
N ILE A 54 -1.49 -6.32 3.44
CA ILE A 54 -1.62 -5.55 2.19
C ILE A 54 -2.70 -6.22 1.35
N PHE A 55 -3.75 -5.46 1.04
CA PHE A 55 -4.83 -5.90 0.14
C PHE A 55 -4.48 -5.73 -1.33
N GLY A 56 -3.70 -4.70 -1.65
CA GLY A 56 -3.30 -4.41 -3.02
C GLY A 56 -2.33 -3.25 -3.14
N THR A 57 -1.76 -3.15 -4.33
CA THR A 57 -0.80 -2.11 -4.70
C THR A 57 -1.16 -1.61 -6.09
N ALA A 58 -1.10 -0.30 -6.32
CA ALA A 58 -1.32 0.28 -7.64
C ALA A 58 -0.26 1.35 -7.92
N GLY A 59 0.75 1.01 -8.73
CA GLY A 59 1.89 1.88 -8.97
C GLY A 59 2.66 2.16 -7.69
N ASP A 60 2.67 3.43 -7.29
CA ASP A 60 3.29 3.97 -6.08
C ASP A 60 2.38 3.94 -4.84
N SER A 61 1.09 3.61 -5.01
CA SER A 61 0.11 3.54 -3.94
C SER A 61 -0.02 2.16 -3.27
N ILE A 62 -0.49 2.18 -2.02
CA ILE A 62 -0.64 1.01 -1.14
C ILE A 62 -2.02 1.02 -0.49
N ILE A 63 -2.68 -0.14 -0.44
CA ILE A 63 -3.89 -0.37 0.36
C ILE A 63 -3.67 -1.56 1.29
N ALA A 64 -3.88 -1.37 2.60
CA ALA A 64 -3.67 -2.37 3.65
C ALA A 64 -4.74 -2.32 4.75
#